data_AF-A0A433SFD3-F1
#
_entry.id   AF-A0A433SFD3-F1
#
_cell.length_a   1.000
_cell.length_b   1.000
_cell.length_c   1.000
_cell.angle_alpha   90.00
_cell.angle_beta   90.00
_cell.angle_gamma   90.00
#
_symmetry.space_group_name_H-M   'P 1'
#
loop_
_entity.id
_entity.type
_entity.pdbx_description
1 polymer ?
#
loop_
_entity_poly.entity_id
_entity_poly.type
_entity_poly.pdbx_seq_one_letter_code
_entity_poly.pdbx_strand_id
1 'polypeptide(L)'
;MLIAILAYWSTIEPSHDRVLRADVAHMPRAYINGDKVLITNFRNFEYRSVDDFISRYEEREVDLSHLVSVDFYVSYWTSGPVAHTCVNFNFDNAPPVSVSIEARFEAHEHYDPIASLFKRCKLIYVVGDEFDIVRVRTNFRNEEVYRYPIHISSEATRLRSTDLTRCLKPNKSLPGYGAMFPCAFSPR
;
A
#
# COMPACT_ATOMS: atom_id res chain seq x y z
N MET A 1 25.51 -2.79 -27.04
CA MET A 1 24.78 -3.61 -26.06
C MET A 1 23.84 -2.76 -25.18
N LEU A 2 24.35 -1.75 -24.47
CA LEU A 2 23.54 -0.89 -23.59
C LEU A 2 22.39 -0.17 -24.32
N ILE A 3 22.63 0.39 -25.51
CA ILE A 3 21.61 1.11 -26.29
C ILE A 3 20.49 0.19 -26.78
N ALA A 4 20.81 -1.06 -27.15
CA ALA A 4 19.80 -2.03 -27.56
C ALA A 4 18.91 -2.47 -26.39
N ILE A 5 19.49 -2.58 -25.19
CA ILE A 5 18.75 -2.86 -23.96
C ILE A 5 17.82 -1.68 -23.63
N LEU A 6 18.30 -0.43 -23.74
CA LEU A 6 17.49 0.77 -23.49
C LEU A 6 16.37 0.95 -24.53
N ALA A 7 16.63 0.64 -25.80
CA ALA A 7 15.64 0.68 -26.86
C ALA A 7 14.53 -0.38 -26.64
N TYR A 8 14.90 -1.62 -26.33
CA TYR A 8 13.96 -2.67 -25.96
C TYR A 8 13.18 -2.33 -24.68
N TRP A 9 13.82 -1.70 -23.70
CA TRP A 9 13.17 -1.26 -22.46
C TRP A 9 12.10 -0.19 -22.70
N SER A 10 12.25 0.61 -23.77
CA SER A 10 11.28 1.66 -24.12
C SER A 10 10.02 1.14 -24.82
N THR A 11 10.00 -0.11 -25.28
CA THR A 11 8.87 -0.72 -26.01
C THR A 11 7.94 -1.56 -25.14
N ILE A 12 8.22 -1.71 -23.84
CA ILE A 12 7.39 -2.48 -22.91
C ILE A 12 6.20 -1.63 -22.46
N GLU A 13 5.04 -1.89 -23.05
CA GLU A 13 3.80 -1.17 -22.74
C GLU A 13 3.06 -1.83 -21.55
N PRO A 14 2.59 -1.07 -20.55
CA PRO A 14 1.81 -1.63 -19.45
C PRO A 14 0.42 -2.04 -19.95
N SER A 15 0.16 -3.35 -20.07
CA SER A 15 -1.16 -3.90 -20.44
C SER A 15 -2.18 -3.63 -19.33
N HIS A 16 -3.39 -3.11 -19.57
CA HIS A 16 -4.34 -2.74 -18.50
C HIS A 16 -5.52 -3.71 -18.26
N ASP A 17 -5.79 -4.66 -19.17
CA ASP A 17 -7.05 -5.43 -19.18
C ASP A 17 -6.89 -6.92 -18.82
N ARG A 18 -6.67 -7.29 -17.56
CA ARG A 18 -6.53 -8.71 -17.17
C ARG A 18 -7.09 -9.03 -15.77
N VAL A 19 -7.60 -10.27 -15.64
CA VAL A 19 -8.29 -10.81 -14.44
C VAL A 19 -7.33 -10.87 -13.25
N LEU A 20 -7.80 -10.38 -12.09
CA LEU A 20 -6.97 -10.12 -10.92
C LEU A 20 -7.12 -11.19 -9.86
N ARG A 21 -6.06 -11.37 -9.04
CA ARG A 21 -6.19 -12.10 -7.78
C ARG A 21 -7.22 -11.41 -6.87
N ALA A 22 -7.96 -12.23 -6.12
CA ALA A 22 -9.05 -11.78 -5.24
C ALA A 22 -8.59 -10.82 -4.12
N ASP A 23 -7.32 -10.91 -3.71
CA ASP A 23 -6.68 -10.04 -2.72
C ASP A 23 -6.47 -8.59 -3.21
N VAL A 24 -6.60 -8.36 -4.51
CA VAL A 24 -6.38 -7.05 -5.15
C VAL A 24 -7.52 -6.67 -6.11
N ALA A 25 -8.70 -7.28 -5.92
CA ALA A 25 -9.81 -7.19 -6.86
C ALA A 25 -10.45 -5.78 -6.94
N HIS A 26 -10.46 -5.04 -5.83
CA HIS A 26 -11.11 -3.72 -5.74
C HIS A 26 -10.09 -2.62 -5.45
N MET A 27 -10.11 -1.57 -6.27
CA MET A 27 -9.28 -0.38 -6.04
C MET A 27 -9.93 0.52 -4.98
N PRO A 28 -9.19 0.93 -3.93
CA PRO A 28 -9.69 1.87 -2.95
C PRO A 28 -9.94 3.23 -3.60
N ARG A 29 -10.98 3.93 -3.13
CA ARG A 29 -11.24 5.33 -3.51
C ARG A 29 -11.41 6.15 -2.25
N ALA A 30 -10.90 7.38 -2.24
CA ALA A 30 -11.21 8.32 -1.17
C ALA A 30 -11.90 9.57 -1.70
N TYR A 31 -12.89 10.01 -0.94
CA TYR A 31 -13.64 11.23 -1.13
C TYR A 31 -13.35 12.13 0.06
N ILE A 32 -12.86 13.34 -0.22
CA ILE A 32 -12.38 14.25 0.81
C ILE A 32 -13.31 15.46 0.84
N ASN A 33 -13.89 15.72 2.01
CA ASN A 33 -14.78 16.85 2.25
C ASN A 33 -14.32 17.60 3.51
N GLY A 34 -13.40 18.55 3.32
CA GLY A 34 -12.81 19.30 4.43
C GLY A 34 -11.98 18.39 5.34
N ASP A 35 -12.45 18.21 6.57
CA ASP A 35 -11.80 17.36 7.57
C ASP A 35 -12.14 15.88 7.41
N LYS A 36 -13.26 15.55 6.75
CA LYS A 36 -13.77 14.19 6.60
C LYS A 36 -13.22 13.51 5.35
N VAL A 37 -12.78 12.27 5.52
CA VAL A 37 -12.35 11.40 4.42
C VAL A 37 -13.18 10.13 4.43
N LEU A 38 -13.98 9.92 3.38
CA LEU A 38 -14.68 8.66 3.14
C LEU A 38 -13.84 7.78 2.22
N ILE A 39 -13.47 6.61 2.69
CA ILE A 39 -12.72 5.60 1.94
C ILE A 39 -13.68 4.47 1.56
N THR A 40 -13.84 4.21 0.26
CA THR A 40 -14.62 3.08 -0.26
C THR A 40 -13.69 1.99 -0.80
N ASN A 41 -14.19 0.75 -0.80
CA ASN A 41 -13.38 -0.45 -0.99
C ASN A 41 -12.23 -0.56 0.04
N PHE A 42 -12.51 -0.17 1.28
CA PHE A 42 -11.61 -0.37 2.41
C PHE A 42 -11.51 -1.86 2.71
N ARG A 43 -10.31 -2.43 2.66
CA ARG A 43 -10.11 -3.88 2.79
C ARG A 43 -10.08 -4.30 4.26
N ASN A 44 -10.81 -5.35 4.62
CA ASN A 44 -10.85 -5.86 5.98
C ASN A 44 -10.98 -7.38 5.98
N PHE A 45 -9.98 -8.06 5.43
CA PHE A 45 -10.00 -9.50 5.26
C PHE A 45 -9.76 -10.23 6.59
N GLU A 46 -10.53 -11.31 6.78
CA GLU A 46 -10.39 -12.18 7.95
C GLU A 46 -9.63 -13.44 7.55
N TYR A 47 -8.41 -13.56 8.04
CA TYR A 47 -7.51 -14.68 7.75
C TYR A 47 -7.69 -15.84 8.73
N ARG A 48 -7.74 -17.06 8.19
CA ARG A 48 -7.61 -18.33 8.92
C ARG A 48 -6.26 -19.01 8.63
N SER A 49 -5.74 -18.84 7.40
CA SER A 49 -4.38 -19.19 7.01
C SER A 49 -3.91 -18.25 5.88
N VAL A 50 -2.69 -18.40 5.37
CA VAL A 50 -2.17 -17.56 4.27
C VAL A 50 -3.07 -17.58 3.03
N ASP A 51 -3.66 -18.74 2.72
CA ASP A 51 -4.47 -18.97 1.52
C ASP A 51 -5.97 -19.17 1.83
N ASP A 52 -6.36 -19.12 3.11
CA ASP A 52 -7.75 -19.24 3.54
C ASP A 52 -8.20 -17.98 4.30
N PHE A 53 -9.03 -17.18 3.63
CA PHE A 53 -9.54 -15.93 4.17
C PHE A 53 -10.93 -15.58 3.65
N ILE A 54 -11.64 -14.76 4.41
CA ILE A 54 -12.91 -14.16 4.00
C ILE A 54 -12.61 -12.77 3.46
N SER A 55 -12.88 -12.57 2.17
CA SER A 55 -12.77 -11.25 1.54
C SER A 55 -13.91 -10.35 1.98
N ARG A 56 -13.57 -9.20 2.56
CA ARG A 56 -14.53 -8.16 2.94
C ARG A 56 -14.01 -6.79 2.56
N TYR A 57 -14.89 -6.02 1.94
CA TYR A 57 -14.68 -4.63 1.59
C TYR A 57 -15.76 -3.78 2.23
N GLU A 58 -15.38 -2.64 2.79
CA GLU A 58 -16.26 -1.76 3.53
C GLU A 58 -16.02 -0.30 3.16
N GLU A 59 -16.88 0.56 3.69
CA GLU A 59 -16.67 2.00 3.68
C GLU A 59 -16.19 2.43 5.06
N ARG A 60 -15.18 3.31 5.09
CA ARG A 60 -14.62 3.83 6.33
C ARG A 60 -14.50 5.34 6.25
N GLU A 61 -15.07 6.03 7.22
CA GLU A 61 -14.93 7.49 7.38
C GLU A 61 -13.95 7.79 8.51
N VAL A 62 -13.04 8.74 8.28
CA VAL A 62 -12.10 9.24 9.29
C VAL A 62 -12.02 10.77 9.24
N ASP A 63 -11.71 11.36 10.38
CA ASP A 63 -11.52 12.80 10.54
C ASP A 63 -10.02 13.12 10.59
N LEU A 64 -9.52 13.96 9.67
CA LEU A 64 -8.08 14.28 9.56
C LEU A 64 -7.55 15.03 10.77
N SER A 65 -8.40 15.80 11.45
CA SER A 65 -8.09 16.49 12.70
C SER A 65 -7.74 15.55 13.86
N HIS A 66 -8.21 14.31 13.78
CA HIS A 66 -7.98 13.26 14.78
C HIS A 66 -6.74 12.41 14.47
N LEU A 67 -5.96 12.72 13.42
CA LEU A 67 -4.72 12.03 13.10
C LEU A 67 -3.61 12.39 14.11
N VAL A 68 -3.20 11.42 14.91
CA VAL A 68 -2.25 11.63 16.04
C VAL A 68 -0.85 11.06 15.79
N SER A 69 -0.73 10.00 14.99
CA SER A 69 0.58 9.45 14.64
C SER A 69 0.55 8.69 13.31
N VAL A 70 1.73 8.41 12.79
CA VAL A 70 1.91 7.49 11.66
C VAL A 70 2.89 6.41 12.08
N ASP A 71 2.59 5.15 11.83
CA ASP A 71 3.54 4.06 11.96
C ASP A 71 4.05 3.63 10.58
N PHE A 72 5.36 3.62 10.41
CA PHE A 72 5.99 3.05 9.21
C PHE A 72 6.44 1.63 9.50
N TYR A 73 5.95 0.69 8.69
CA TYR A 73 6.25 -0.73 8.83
C TYR A 73 7.14 -1.19 7.68
N VAL A 74 8.16 -1.96 8.04
CA VAL A 74 9.07 -2.64 7.11
C VAL A 74 8.99 -4.13 7.38
N SER A 75 8.60 -4.91 6.38
CA SER A 75 8.42 -6.37 6.50
C SER A 75 9.35 -7.12 5.55
N TYR A 76 10.03 -8.15 6.05
CA TYR A 76 10.90 -9.00 5.26
C TYR A 76 10.30 -10.40 5.12
N TRP A 77 9.91 -10.78 3.90
CA TRP A 77 9.46 -12.14 3.57
C TRP A 77 10.61 -13.09 3.21
N THR A 78 11.80 -12.56 2.99
CA THR A 78 13.03 -13.32 2.74
C THR A 78 14.22 -12.52 3.24
N SER A 79 15.32 -13.19 3.59
CA SER A 79 16.57 -12.52 3.95
C SER A 79 17.15 -11.80 2.73
N GLY A 80 17.26 -10.47 2.77
CA GLY A 80 17.81 -9.69 1.66
C GLY A 80 17.49 -8.19 1.76
N PRO A 81 17.93 -7.38 0.77
CA PRO A 81 17.74 -5.93 0.78
C PRO A 81 16.33 -5.48 0.39
N VAL A 82 15.45 -6.42 0.01
CA VAL A 82 14.09 -6.12 -0.45
C VAL A 82 13.13 -6.30 0.72
N ALA A 83 12.44 -5.23 1.08
CA ALA A 83 11.42 -5.23 2.11
C ALA A 83 10.08 -4.75 1.55
N HIS A 84 9.00 -5.32 2.07
CA HIS A 84 7.67 -4.79 1.92
C HIS A 84 7.48 -3.60 2.85
N THR A 85 6.80 -2.55 2.40
CA THR A 85 6.55 -1.38 3.25
C THR A 85 5.05 -1.11 3.35
N CYS A 86 4.62 -0.73 4.55
CA CYS A 86 3.26 -0.27 4.82
C CYS A 86 3.26 0.89 5.81
N VAL A 87 2.19 1.67 5.79
CA VAL A 87 2.02 2.87 6.61
C VAL A 87 0.67 2.79 7.31
N ASN A 88 0.65 2.94 8.62
CA ASN A 88 -0.60 3.08 9.37
C ASN A 88 -0.80 4.53 9.80
N PHE A 89 -1.96 5.08 9.51
CA PHE A 89 -2.41 6.38 9.97
C PHE A 89 -3.28 6.16 11.20
N ASN A 90 -2.79 6.62 12.36
CA ASN A 90 -3.43 6.35 13.65
C ASN A 90 -4.28 7.55 14.07
N PHE A 91 -5.53 7.28 14.39
CA PHE A 91 -6.50 8.27 14.83
C PHE A 91 -6.82 8.04 16.31
N ASP A 92 -7.10 9.11 17.06
CA ASP A 92 -7.53 8.99 18.47
C ASP A 92 -9.03 8.74 18.63
N ASN A 93 -9.80 8.86 17.54
CA ASN A 93 -11.26 8.65 17.52
C ASN A 93 -11.71 7.47 16.64
N ALA A 94 -10.79 6.79 15.95
CA ALA A 94 -11.10 5.73 15.00
C ALA A 94 -9.97 4.68 14.91
N PRO A 95 -10.27 3.44 14.47
CA PRO A 95 -9.24 2.47 14.15
C PRO A 95 -8.27 2.98 13.08
N PRO A 96 -7.01 2.51 13.07
CA PRO A 96 -6.02 2.98 12.12
C PRO A 96 -6.39 2.63 10.68
N VAL A 97 -5.98 3.50 9.75
CA VAL A 97 -6.06 3.25 8.31
C VAL A 97 -4.69 2.77 7.84
N SER A 98 -4.61 1.53 7.39
CA SER A 98 -3.37 0.93 6.89
C SER A 98 -3.30 1.07 5.38
N VAL A 99 -2.15 1.49 4.86
CA VAL A 99 -1.89 1.65 3.43
C VAL A 99 -0.65 0.85 3.07
N SER A 100 -0.77 -0.02 2.08
CA SER A 100 0.35 -0.78 1.55
C SER A 100 0.44 -0.67 0.03
N ILE A 101 1.66 -0.63 -0.50
CA ILE A 101 1.92 -0.70 -1.93
C ILE A 101 2.12 -2.17 -2.27
N GLU A 102 1.18 -2.75 -3.00
CA GLU A 102 1.18 -4.16 -3.38
C GLU A 102 1.46 -4.33 -4.87
N ALA A 103 2.18 -5.40 -5.20
CA ALA A 103 2.28 -5.84 -6.57
C ALA A 103 0.99 -6.59 -6.96
N ARG A 104 0.38 -6.16 -8.05
CA ARG A 104 -0.79 -6.77 -8.68
C ARG A 104 -0.28 -7.77 -9.71
N PHE A 105 -0.24 -9.04 -9.31
CA PHE A 105 0.09 -10.18 -10.15
C PHE A 105 -1.17 -10.78 -10.79
N GLU A 106 -1.03 -11.43 -11.95
CA GLU A 106 -2.08 -12.27 -12.50
C GLU A 106 -2.31 -13.50 -11.60
N ALA A 107 -3.49 -14.13 -11.64
CA ALA A 107 -3.87 -15.22 -10.73
C ALA A 107 -2.94 -16.46 -10.74
N HIS A 108 -2.11 -16.59 -11.77
CA HIS A 108 -1.15 -17.67 -11.99
C HIS A 108 0.32 -17.24 -11.85
N GLU A 109 0.57 -15.97 -11.51
CA GLU A 109 1.92 -15.42 -11.37
C GLU A 109 2.36 -15.44 -9.90
N HIS A 110 3.59 -15.93 -9.68
CA HIS A 110 4.28 -15.86 -8.40
C HIS A 110 5.18 -14.62 -8.35
N TYR A 111 5.48 -14.14 -7.14
CA TYR A 111 6.40 -13.03 -6.95
C TYR A 111 7.80 -13.36 -7.51
N ASP A 112 8.27 -12.55 -8.47
CA ASP A 112 9.62 -12.60 -9.01
C ASP A 112 10.31 -11.23 -8.79
N PRO A 113 11.35 -11.15 -7.93
CA PRO A 113 12.04 -9.91 -7.61
C PRO A 113 12.78 -9.32 -8.83
N ILE A 114 13.23 -10.16 -9.77
CA ILE A 114 13.89 -9.73 -11.00
C ILE A 114 12.84 -9.17 -11.96
N ALA A 115 11.72 -9.86 -12.18
CA ALA A 115 10.64 -9.38 -13.04
C ALA A 115 10.01 -8.07 -12.53
N SER A 116 9.95 -7.89 -11.21
CA SER A 116 9.49 -6.67 -10.53
C SER A 116 10.37 -5.45 -10.87
N LEU A 117 11.69 -5.64 -11.03
CA LEU A 117 12.64 -4.60 -11.42
C LEU A 117 12.44 -4.12 -12.88
N PHE A 118 11.81 -4.93 -13.74
CA PHE A 118 11.61 -4.66 -15.16
C PHE A 118 10.20 -4.15 -15.52
N LYS A 119 9.52 -3.44 -14.60
CA LYS A 119 8.19 -2.80 -14.82
C LYS A 119 7.03 -3.75 -15.17
N ARG A 120 7.18 -5.06 -14.95
CA ARG A 120 6.11 -6.03 -15.27
C ARG A 120 5.05 -6.17 -14.18
N CYS A 121 5.37 -5.77 -12.95
CA CYS A 121 4.42 -5.74 -11.84
C CYS A 121 3.67 -4.41 -11.81
N LYS A 122 2.35 -4.44 -12.00
CA LYS A 122 1.50 -3.28 -11.74
C LYS A 122 1.45 -3.07 -10.24
N LEU A 123 1.81 -1.90 -9.75
CA LEU A 123 1.65 -1.58 -8.33
C LEU A 123 0.25 -1.02 -8.07
N ILE A 124 -0.35 -1.41 -6.95
CA ILE A 124 -1.59 -0.80 -6.44
C ILE A 124 -1.42 -0.37 -5.00
N TYR A 125 -2.22 0.61 -4.59
CA TYR A 125 -2.44 0.86 -3.17
C TYR A 125 -3.54 -0.07 -2.67
N VAL A 126 -3.26 -0.81 -1.61
CA VAL A 126 -4.26 -1.48 -0.78
C VAL A 126 -4.45 -0.62 0.46
N VAL A 127 -5.70 -0.25 0.72
CA VAL A 127 -6.09 0.56 1.89
C VAL A 127 -7.05 -0.29 2.69
N GLY A 128 -6.75 -0.50 3.97
CA GLY A 128 -7.48 -1.47 4.77
C GLY A 128 -7.12 -1.47 6.24
N ASP A 129 -7.68 -2.46 6.93
CA ASP A 129 -7.53 -2.63 8.37
C ASP A 129 -6.11 -3.10 8.72
N GLU A 130 -5.60 -2.69 9.88
CA GLU A 130 -4.29 -3.16 10.36
C GLU A 130 -4.27 -4.68 10.57
N PHE A 131 -5.40 -5.26 11.02
CA PHE A 131 -5.52 -6.71 11.21
C PHE A 131 -5.63 -7.49 9.91
N ASP A 132 -5.90 -6.82 8.79
CA ASP A 132 -5.80 -7.40 7.45
C ASP A 132 -4.35 -7.25 6.96
N ILE A 133 -3.83 -6.03 6.93
CA ILE A 133 -2.58 -5.71 6.25
C ILE A 133 -1.34 -6.10 7.07
N VAL A 134 -1.27 -5.74 8.35
CA VAL A 134 -0.06 -5.99 9.17
C VAL A 134 -0.09 -7.40 9.74
N ARG A 135 -1.23 -7.83 10.30
CA ARG A 135 -1.33 -9.14 10.97
C ARG A 135 -1.11 -10.31 10.01
N VAL A 136 -1.51 -10.23 8.74
CA VAL A 136 -1.23 -11.30 7.77
C VAL A 136 0.27 -11.59 7.67
N ARG A 137 1.10 -10.55 7.79
CA ARG A 137 2.56 -10.64 7.70
C ARG A 137 3.16 -11.26 8.96
N THR A 138 2.75 -10.77 10.14
CA THR A 138 3.31 -11.24 11.42
C THR A 138 2.81 -12.62 11.83
N ASN A 139 1.52 -12.92 11.68
CA ASN A 139 0.88 -14.09 12.31
C ASN A 139 0.61 -15.24 11.36
N PHE A 140 0.46 -14.98 10.06
CA PHE A 140 0.10 -16.01 9.09
C PHE A 140 1.27 -16.34 8.16
N ARG A 141 2.01 -15.32 7.72
CA ARG A 141 3.18 -15.50 6.83
C ARG A 141 4.51 -15.63 7.57
N ASN A 142 4.55 -15.32 8.88
CA ASN A 142 5.75 -15.33 9.71
C ASN A 142 6.88 -14.45 9.14
N GLU A 143 6.54 -13.29 8.58
CA GLU A 143 7.49 -12.29 8.11
C GLU A 143 8.14 -11.55 9.30
N GLU A 144 9.39 -11.10 9.15
CA GLU A 144 10.01 -10.20 10.13
C GLU A 144 9.52 -8.77 9.91
N VAL A 145 8.69 -8.27 10.85
CA VAL A 145 8.07 -6.94 10.75
C VAL A 145 8.66 -5.98 11.77
N TYR A 146 9.22 -4.88 11.29
CA TYR A 146 9.74 -3.78 12.09
C TYR A 146 8.78 -2.59 12.03
N ARG A 147 8.43 -2.04 13.19
CA ARG A 147 7.59 -0.84 13.32
C ARG A 147 8.41 0.36 13.74
N TYR A 148 8.31 1.43 12.97
CA TYR A 148 8.94 2.72 13.24
C TYR A 148 7.86 3.77 13.52
N PRO A 149 7.58 4.08 14.81
CA PRO A 149 6.57 5.06 15.16
C PRO A 149 7.05 6.47 14.82
N ILE A 150 6.20 7.23 14.15
CA ILE A 150 6.47 8.62 13.78
C ILE A 150 5.45 9.49 14.50
N HIS A 151 5.88 10.07 15.62
CA HIS A 151 5.08 11.04 16.36
C HIS A 151 4.84 12.30 15.51
N ILE A 152 3.61 12.80 15.55
CA ILE A 152 3.19 14.01 14.85
C ILE A 152 3.04 15.11 15.91
N SER A 153 3.72 16.24 15.74
CA SER A 153 3.35 17.46 16.47
C SER A 153 2.09 18.06 15.83
N SER A 154 1.23 18.71 16.62
CA SER A 154 -0.02 19.31 16.14
C SER A 154 0.15 20.27 14.94
N GLU A 155 1.30 20.91 14.81
CA GLU A 155 1.65 21.79 13.68
C GLU A 155 1.94 21.01 12.38
N ALA A 156 2.44 19.77 12.49
CA ALA A 156 2.75 18.90 11.35
C ALA A 156 1.54 18.11 10.81
N THR A 157 0.42 18.09 11.53
CA THR A 157 -0.81 17.38 11.15
C THR A 157 -1.36 17.83 9.78
N ARG A 158 -1.30 19.13 9.47
CA ARG A 158 -1.79 19.67 8.16
C ARG A 158 -0.93 19.25 6.97
N LEU A 159 0.39 19.12 7.16
CA LEU A 159 1.30 18.69 6.09
C LEU A 159 1.11 17.20 5.79
N ARG A 160 0.80 16.38 6.79
CA ARG A 160 0.67 14.91 6.64
C ARG A 160 -0.73 14.41 6.32
N SER A 161 -1.79 15.17 6.65
CA SER A 161 -3.13 14.91 6.09
C SER A 161 -3.10 14.98 4.55
N THR A 162 -2.20 15.79 4.00
CA THR A 162 -1.90 15.84 2.56
C THR A 162 -1.23 14.54 2.06
N ASP A 163 -0.43 13.85 2.87
CA ASP A 163 0.23 12.60 2.50
C ASP A 163 -0.77 11.43 2.45
N LEU A 164 -1.65 11.31 3.45
CA LEU A 164 -2.78 10.36 3.40
C LEU A 164 -3.63 10.63 2.16
N THR A 165 -4.04 11.88 1.98
CA THR A 165 -4.82 12.33 0.81
C THR A 165 -4.12 11.97 -0.50
N ARG A 166 -2.79 12.17 -0.60
CA ARG A 166 -1.99 11.85 -1.80
C ARG A 166 -1.98 10.35 -2.08
N CYS A 167 -1.81 9.54 -1.05
CA CYS A 167 -1.83 8.09 -1.15
C CYS A 167 -3.22 7.56 -1.57
N LEU A 168 -4.29 8.27 -1.21
CA LEU A 168 -5.66 7.90 -1.55
C LEU A 168 -6.19 8.51 -2.86
N LYS A 169 -5.37 9.25 -3.63
CA LYS A 169 -5.84 9.86 -4.89
C LYS A 169 -6.14 8.78 -5.96
N PRO A 170 -7.32 8.84 -6.61
CA PRO A 170 -7.91 7.70 -7.32
C PRO A 170 -7.27 7.31 -8.67
N ASN A 171 -6.06 7.76 -9.03
CA ASN A 171 -5.57 7.52 -10.40
C ASN A 171 -4.06 7.57 -10.64
N LYS A 172 -3.21 7.23 -9.67
CA LYS A 172 -1.77 7.10 -9.93
C LYS A 172 -1.40 5.63 -10.11
N SER A 173 -1.18 5.22 -11.36
CA SER A 173 -0.24 4.14 -11.64
C SER A 173 1.11 4.56 -11.05
N LEU A 174 1.64 3.74 -10.13
CA LEU A 174 2.97 4.02 -9.57
C LEU A 174 4.02 3.67 -10.63
N PRO A 175 5.07 4.48 -10.79
CA PRO A 175 6.24 4.04 -11.54
C PRO A 175 6.78 2.76 -10.87
N GLY A 176 7.25 1.80 -11.69
CA GLY A 176 7.65 0.46 -11.23
C GLY A 176 8.65 0.45 -10.06
N TYR A 177 8.87 -0.75 -9.49
CA TYR A 177 9.65 -0.96 -8.26
C TYR A 177 10.93 -0.12 -8.20
N GLY A 178 10.99 0.75 -7.18
CA GLY A 178 11.92 1.88 -7.06
C GLY A 178 11.25 3.11 -6.44
N ALA A 179 9.92 3.16 -6.44
CA ALA A 179 9.15 4.14 -5.67
C ALA A 179 9.17 3.78 -4.18
N MET A 180 10.11 4.37 -3.42
CA MET A 180 9.84 4.70 -2.02
C MET A 180 8.49 5.43 -1.99
N PHE A 181 7.59 5.11 -1.04
CA PHE A 181 6.30 5.80 -0.88
C PHE A 181 6.49 7.28 -1.24
N PRO A 182 5.92 7.81 -2.35
CA PRO A 182 6.07 9.24 -2.65
C PRO A 182 5.26 10.12 -1.67
N CYS A 183 4.57 9.48 -0.71
CA CYS A 183 3.99 10.07 0.49
C CYS A 183 4.95 10.03 1.71
N ALA A 184 5.99 9.19 1.68
CA ALA A 184 7.01 9.15 2.72
C ALA A 184 8.03 10.25 2.44
N PHE A 185 7.74 11.42 3.02
CA PHE A 185 8.70 12.47 3.30
C PHE A 185 9.41 13.06 2.08
N SER A 186 8.98 14.25 1.66
CA SER A 186 9.93 15.17 1.05
C SER A 186 11.02 15.45 2.10
N PRO A 187 12.30 15.11 1.84
CA PRO A 187 13.36 15.79 2.55
C PRO A 187 13.26 17.27 2.15
N ARG A 188 13.50 18.16 3.11
CA ARG A 188 13.83 19.54 2.77
C ARG A 188 15.19 19.56 2.06
#